data_AF-A0A1Y3AZ55-F1
#
_entry.id   AF-A0A1Y3AZ55-F1
#
_cell.length_a   1.000
_cell.length_b   1.000
_cell.length_c   1.000
_cell.angle_alpha   90.00
_cell.angle_beta   90.00
_cell.angle_gamma   90.00
#
_symmetry.space_group_name_H-M   'P 1'
#
loop_
_entity.id
_entity.type
_entity.pdbx_description
1 polymer ?
#
loop_
_entity_poly.entity_id
_entity_poly.type
_entity_poly.pdbx_seq_one_letter_code
_entity_poly.pdbx_strand_id
1 'polypeptide(L)'
;MFCQQDRKHGRYFRMTEHIHEPKRRFIIIPRYVIFDTNCFINDLSSIMKYVHSKQPSSFIVTVPLIVVQELQSMMARGERLNNITSEDIKIDEQQELKHKQLAKKSSEILDFLHKAFDSNMSNIRAITSKGSLLDRIDYKEESYNNLDPTNNDDLILYGCINLVEKDRHTNNEQIDDKWMHTLLKDAGEQHLTNQDEFIYRDVILITDDMNLRIKSLGYDVPVKKFKQFRKWANTLEHHRQPST
;
A
#
# COMPACT_ATOMS: atom_id res chain seq x y z
N MET A 1 -18.42 6.65 -41.04
CA MET A 1 -19.88 6.49 -41.16
C MET A 1 -20.10 5.16 -41.89
N PHE A 2 -20.32 4.06 -41.16
CA PHE A 2 -20.43 2.73 -41.77
C PHE A 2 -21.80 2.60 -42.46
N CYS A 3 -21.79 2.32 -43.77
CA CYS A 3 -22.97 2.24 -44.62
C CYS A 3 -23.85 1.05 -44.20
N GLN A 4 -25.18 1.27 -44.12
CA GLN A 4 -26.16 0.25 -43.70
C GLN A 4 -26.22 -0.97 -44.63
N GLN A 5 -25.59 -0.94 -45.81
CA GLN A 5 -25.61 -2.02 -46.79
C GLN A 5 -24.65 -3.18 -46.49
N ASP A 6 -23.58 -2.98 -45.70
CA ASP A 6 -22.61 -4.06 -45.41
C ASP A 6 -23.13 -5.12 -44.42
N ARG A 7 -24.23 -4.84 -43.71
CA ARG A 7 -24.77 -5.73 -42.67
C ARG A 7 -25.42 -7.02 -43.20
N LYS A 8 -25.78 -7.09 -44.48
CA LYS A 8 -26.64 -8.18 -45.01
C LYS A 8 -25.89 -9.38 -45.60
N HIS A 9 -24.59 -9.29 -45.91
CA HIS A 9 -23.87 -10.37 -46.59
C HIS A 9 -22.46 -10.66 -46.05
N GLY A 10 -22.03 -9.99 -44.99
CA GLY A 10 -20.75 -10.29 -44.35
C GLY A 10 -20.82 -11.60 -43.56
N ARG A 11 -20.08 -12.63 -44.01
CA ARG A 11 -19.62 -13.69 -43.11
C ARG A 11 -18.66 -13.07 -42.11
N TYR A 12 -19.20 -12.51 -41.03
CA TYR A 12 -18.39 -12.08 -39.90
C TYR A 12 -17.99 -13.31 -39.09
N PHE A 13 -16.71 -13.41 -38.73
CA PHE A 13 -16.28 -14.30 -37.68
C PHE A 13 -16.82 -13.75 -36.36
N ARG A 14 -17.90 -14.35 -35.86
CA ARG A 14 -18.50 -14.00 -34.57
C ARG A 14 -17.82 -14.84 -33.50
N MET A 15 -17.01 -14.22 -32.65
CA MET A 15 -16.56 -14.83 -31.40
C MET A 15 -17.58 -14.46 -30.32
N THR A 16 -18.46 -15.41 -29.99
CA THR A 16 -19.33 -15.32 -28.80
C THR A 16 -18.67 -16.09 -27.69
N GLU A 17 -18.19 -15.37 -26.68
CA GLU A 17 -17.67 -15.96 -25.45
C GLU A 17 -18.75 -15.83 -24.37
N HIS A 18 -19.27 -16.96 -23.90
CA HIS A 18 -20.13 -17.00 -22.72
C HIS A 18 -19.25 -17.29 -21.51
N ILE A 19 -18.50 -16.28 -21.06
CA ILE A 19 -17.66 -16.44 -19.87
C ILE A 19 -18.57 -16.36 -18.63
N HIS A 20 -18.93 -17.51 -18.07
CA HIS A 20 -19.32 -17.55 -16.66
C HIS A 20 -18.03 -17.44 -15.85
N GLU A 21 -17.54 -16.22 -15.66
CA GLU A 21 -16.39 -16.01 -14.78
C GLU A 21 -16.84 -16.22 -13.34
N PRO A 22 -16.13 -17.06 -12.56
CA PRO A 22 -16.32 -17.08 -11.12
C PRO A 22 -16.10 -15.66 -10.58
N LYS A 23 -17.04 -15.15 -9.78
CA LYS A 23 -16.88 -13.83 -9.18
C LYS A 23 -15.80 -13.91 -8.11
N ARG A 24 -14.62 -13.36 -8.40
CA ARG A 24 -13.57 -13.16 -7.40
C ARG A 24 -13.98 -12.08 -6.41
N ARG A 25 -14.00 -12.44 -5.12
CA ARG A 25 -14.36 -11.54 -4.02
C ARG A 25 -13.21 -11.43 -3.04
N PHE A 26 -12.72 -10.21 -2.86
CA PHE A 26 -11.72 -9.92 -1.84
C PHE A 26 -12.37 -9.78 -0.46
N ILE A 27 -11.83 -10.53 0.50
CA ILE A 27 -12.15 -10.36 1.91
C ILE A 27 -10.94 -9.77 2.58
N ILE A 28 -11.06 -8.47 2.88
CA ILE A 28 -9.96 -7.65 3.34
C ILE A 28 -10.15 -7.44 4.84
N ILE A 29 -9.25 -8.02 5.64
CA ILE A 29 -9.18 -7.78 7.08
C ILE A 29 -7.80 -7.19 7.36
N PRO A 30 -7.64 -5.86 7.21
CA PRO A 30 -6.34 -5.25 7.29
C PRO A 30 -5.67 -5.55 8.63
N ARG A 31 -4.48 -6.11 8.56
CA ARG A 31 -3.51 -6.25 9.66
C ARG A 31 -2.28 -5.42 9.35
N TYR A 32 -1.76 -5.53 8.13
CA TYR A 32 -0.61 -4.76 7.66
C TYR A 32 -1.08 -3.66 6.70
N VAL A 33 -0.81 -2.42 7.07
CA VAL A 33 -1.19 -1.23 6.29
C VAL A 33 0.08 -0.58 5.77
N ILE A 34 0.34 -0.75 4.48
CA ILE A 34 1.57 -0.35 3.83
C ILE A 34 1.38 1.06 3.25
N PHE A 35 2.28 1.97 3.57
CA PHE A 35 2.21 3.36 3.08
C PHE A 35 3.34 3.65 2.11
N ASP A 36 3.04 4.36 1.02
CA ASP A 36 4.06 4.92 0.13
C ASP A 36 4.70 6.20 0.72
N THR A 37 5.74 6.71 0.06
CA THR A 37 6.45 7.92 0.47
C THR A 37 5.53 9.14 0.51
N ASN A 38 4.66 9.28 -0.50
CA ASN A 38 3.74 10.40 -0.58
C ASN A 38 2.75 10.44 0.59
N CYS A 39 2.34 9.31 1.13
CA CYS A 39 1.49 9.25 2.32
C CYS A 39 2.20 9.86 3.54
N PHE A 40 3.46 9.52 3.79
CA PHE A 40 4.23 10.11 4.89
C PHE A 40 4.46 11.60 4.67
N ILE A 41 4.82 12.00 3.45
CA ILE A 41 4.94 13.40 3.09
C ILE A 41 3.62 14.11 3.37
N ASN A 42 2.49 13.64 2.89
CA ASN A 42 1.25 14.41 2.99
C ASN A 42 0.63 14.41 4.39
N ASP A 43 0.80 13.33 5.16
CA ASP A 43 -0.09 13.03 6.28
C ASP A 43 0.57 12.34 7.49
N LEU A 44 1.87 12.57 7.74
CA LEU A 44 2.63 11.97 8.85
C LEU A 44 1.87 11.96 10.19
N SER A 45 1.32 13.10 10.63
CA SER A 45 0.62 13.20 11.92
C SER A 45 -0.57 12.24 12.00
N SER A 46 -1.31 12.08 10.91
CA SER A 46 -2.46 11.17 10.85
C SER A 46 -2.01 9.71 10.89
N ILE A 47 -0.90 9.37 10.22
CA ILE A 47 -0.33 8.01 10.23
C ILE A 47 0.18 7.66 11.63
N MET A 48 0.92 8.57 12.27
CA MET A 48 1.48 8.33 13.60
C MET A 48 0.42 8.15 14.69
N LYS A 49 -0.80 8.65 14.52
CA LYS A 49 -1.91 8.35 15.46
C LYS A 49 -2.22 6.86 15.52
N TYR A 50 -2.12 6.15 14.39
CA TYR A 50 -2.34 4.70 14.38
C TYR A 50 -1.21 3.94 15.08
N VAL A 51 0.04 4.40 14.89
CA VAL A 51 1.22 3.84 15.57
C VAL A 51 1.07 3.94 17.10
N HIS A 52 0.66 5.11 17.60
CA HIS A 52 0.52 5.37 19.05
C HIS A 52 -0.79 4.83 19.66
N SER A 53 -1.71 4.32 18.83
CA SER A 53 -2.98 3.80 19.32
C SER A 53 -2.75 2.55 20.15
N LYS A 54 -3.26 2.52 21.40
CA LYS A 54 -3.15 1.35 22.30
C LYS A 54 -4.26 0.31 22.09
N GLN A 55 -5.02 0.43 21.01
CA GLN A 55 -6.20 -0.42 20.79
C GLN A 55 -5.79 -1.84 20.37
N PRO A 56 -6.35 -2.89 20.98
CA PRO A 56 -5.94 -4.29 20.74
C PRO A 56 -6.24 -4.82 19.32
N SER A 57 -6.99 -4.07 18.50
CA SER A 57 -7.20 -4.36 17.07
C SER A 57 -6.56 -3.31 16.16
N SER A 58 -5.44 -2.73 16.60
CA SER A 58 -4.70 -1.76 15.82
C SER A 58 -4.06 -2.43 14.62
N PHE A 59 -4.21 -1.80 13.46
CA PHE A 59 -3.41 -2.11 12.30
C PHE A 59 -1.91 -1.90 12.59
N ILE A 60 -1.05 -2.68 11.96
CA ILE A 60 0.39 -2.50 11.96
C ILE A 60 0.72 -1.54 10.82
N VAL A 61 1.16 -0.34 11.16
CA VAL A 61 1.72 0.61 10.19
C VAL A 61 3.00 0.01 9.65
N THR A 62 2.98 -0.30 8.36
CA THR A 62 4.07 -1.03 7.71
C THR A 62 4.79 -0.09 6.76
N VAL A 63 6.09 0.12 7.01
CA VAL A 63 6.94 1.06 6.27
C VAL A 63 7.86 0.29 5.33
N PRO A 64 7.70 0.39 3.99
CA PRO A 64 8.66 -0.19 3.07
C PRO A 64 10.06 0.40 3.27
N LEU A 65 11.11 -0.42 3.30
CA LEU A 65 12.47 0.12 3.43
C LEU A 65 12.85 1.05 2.27
N ILE A 66 12.32 0.80 1.06
CA ILE A 66 12.53 1.70 -0.07
C ILE A 66 11.98 3.11 0.20
N VAL A 67 10.87 3.23 0.95
CA VAL A 67 10.32 4.54 1.37
C VAL A 67 11.29 5.25 2.32
N VAL A 68 11.92 4.51 3.24
CA VAL A 68 12.96 5.07 4.13
C VAL A 68 14.15 5.57 3.31
N GLN A 69 14.60 4.80 2.32
CA GLN A 69 15.71 5.16 1.43
C GLN A 69 15.39 6.39 0.57
N GLU A 70 14.14 6.51 0.07
CA GLU A 70 13.69 7.70 -0.66
C GLU A 70 13.72 8.95 0.22
N LEU A 71 13.23 8.87 1.46
CA LEU A 71 13.24 9.97 2.42
C LEU A 71 14.68 10.40 2.77
N GLN A 72 15.58 9.44 2.98
CA GLN A 72 17.01 9.71 3.21
C GLN A 72 17.65 10.40 2.00
N SER A 73 17.31 9.95 0.79
CA SER A 73 17.80 10.55 -0.46
C SER A 73 17.27 11.98 -0.65
N MET A 74 16.01 12.24 -0.30
CA MET A 74 15.41 13.58 -0.33
C MET A 74 16.09 14.52 0.67
N MET A 75 16.37 14.05 1.89
CA MET A 75 17.11 14.80 2.91
C MET A 75 18.52 15.16 2.43
N ALA A 76 19.29 14.17 1.98
CA ALA A 76 20.66 14.36 1.50
C ALA A 76 20.73 15.30 0.28
N ARG A 77 19.73 15.26 -0.62
CA ARG A 77 19.64 16.17 -1.76
C ARG A 77 19.49 17.63 -1.31
N GLY A 78 18.68 17.91 -0.30
CA GLY A 78 18.53 19.26 0.23
C GLY A 78 19.77 19.78 0.94
N GLU A 79 20.49 18.92 1.67
CA GLU A 79 21.76 19.28 2.31
C GLU A 79 22.83 19.68 1.29
N ARG A 80 22.96 18.91 0.19
CA ARG A 80 23.86 19.26 -0.91
C ARG A 80 23.52 20.64 -1.50
N LEU A 81 22.23 20.94 -1.63
CA LEU A 81 21.74 22.21 -2.17
C LEU A 81 21.97 23.40 -1.22
N ASN A 82 22.13 23.16 0.08
CA ASN A 82 22.55 24.19 1.03
C ASN A 82 24.05 24.51 0.94
N ASN A 83 24.85 23.55 0.47
CA ASN A 83 26.31 23.68 0.39
C ASN A 83 26.82 24.22 -0.95
N ILE A 84 25.97 24.26 -1.99
CA ILE A 84 26.31 24.82 -3.29
C ILE A 84 26.20 26.35 -3.22
N THR A 85 27.30 27.05 -3.49
CA THR A 85 27.33 28.51 -3.64
C THR A 85 26.59 28.92 -4.91
N SER A 86 25.85 30.04 -4.84
CA SER A 86 24.90 30.53 -5.86
C SER A 86 25.48 30.79 -7.26
N GLU A 87 26.78 30.60 -7.48
CA GLU A 87 27.46 30.87 -8.74
C GLU A 87 27.47 29.67 -9.71
N ASP A 88 27.25 28.43 -9.24
CA ASP A 88 27.54 27.24 -10.05
C ASP A 88 26.33 26.59 -10.77
N ILE A 89 25.08 26.96 -10.46
CA ILE A 89 23.94 26.28 -11.08
C ILE A 89 22.76 27.22 -11.36
N LYS A 90 22.35 27.31 -12.65
CA LYS A 90 21.06 27.87 -13.07
C LYS A 90 19.91 26.91 -12.71
N ILE A 91 19.74 26.57 -11.44
CA ILE A 91 18.52 25.88 -11.00
C ILE A 91 17.43 26.94 -10.90
N ASP A 92 16.25 26.61 -11.40
CA ASP A 92 15.04 27.38 -11.16
C ASP A 92 14.84 27.55 -9.64
N GLU A 93 14.88 28.79 -9.14
CA GLU A 93 14.78 29.13 -7.71
C GLU A 93 13.56 28.47 -7.04
N GLN A 94 12.46 28.29 -7.80
CA GLN A 94 11.25 27.62 -7.31
C GLN A 94 11.48 26.13 -7.06
N GLN A 95 12.23 25.45 -7.93
CA GLN A 95 12.60 24.04 -7.74
C GLN A 95 13.56 23.87 -6.57
N GLU A 96 14.51 24.79 -6.42
CA GLU A 96 15.45 24.79 -5.30
C GLU A 96 14.72 24.89 -3.96
N LEU A 97 13.82 25.87 -3.83
CA LEU A 97 13.01 26.06 -2.63
C LEU A 97 12.16 24.81 -2.32
N LYS A 98 11.54 24.22 -3.34
CA LYS A 98 10.75 22.98 -3.19
C LYS A 98 11.61 21.83 -2.67
N HIS A 99 12.83 21.64 -3.20
CA HIS A 99 13.74 20.59 -2.73
C HIS A 99 14.19 20.81 -1.29
N LYS A 100 14.49 22.06 -0.90
CA LYS A 100 14.85 22.40 0.49
C LYS A 100 13.69 22.12 1.47
N GLN A 101 12.46 22.50 1.10
CA GLN A 101 11.27 22.19 1.89
C GLN A 101 11.04 20.69 2.04
N LEU A 102 11.18 19.93 0.95
CA LEU A 102 11.01 18.48 0.95
C LEU A 102 12.09 17.79 1.81
N ALA A 103 13.32 18.27 1.78
CA ALA A 103 14.41 17.74 2.59
C ALA A 103 14.16 17.94 4.08
N LYS A 104 13.74 19.14 4.51
CA LYS A 104 13.35 19.41 5.90
C LYS A 104 12.24 18.46 6.35
N LYS A 105 11.21 18.30 5.52
CA LYS A 105 10.07 17.43 5.80
C LYS A 105 10.48 15.96 5.90
N SER A 106 11.38 15.51 5.02
CA SER A 106 11.90 14.15 5.02
C SER A 106 12.72 13.87 6.27
N SER A 107 13.53 14.84 6.72
CA SER A 107 14.26 14.77 7.99
C SER A 107 13.30 14.63 9.18
N GLU A 108 12.25 15.46 9.25
CA GLU A 108 11.23 15.36 10.31
C GLU A 108 10.56 13.97 10.32
N ILE A 109 10.18 13.44 9.15
CA ILE A 109 9.58 12.11 9.03
C ILE A 109 10.53 11.02 9.53
N LEU A 110 11.79 11.04 9.09
CA LEU A 110 12.80 10.07 9.51
C LEU A 110 12.99 10.08 11.03
N ASP A 111 13.08 11.26 11.64
CA ASP A 111 13.18 11.39 13.10
C ASP A 111 11.99 10.75 13.84
N PHE A 112 10.77 10.96 13.33
CA PHE A 112 9.57 10.33 13.90
C PHE A 112 9.59 8.81 13.73
N LEU A 113 10.01 8.31 12.57
CA LEU A 113 10.10 6.87 12.32
C LEU A 113 11.16 6.23 13.22
N HIS A 114 12.37 6.77 13.29
CA HIS A 114 13.43 6.25 14.17
C HIS A 114 12.96 6.18 15.63
N LYS A 115 12.37 7.25 16.16
CA LYS A 115 11.82 7.25 17.53
C LYS A 115 10.75 6.17 17.75
N ALA A 116 9.88 5.94 16.77
CA ALA A 116 8.83 4.93 16.87
C ALA A 116 9.40 3.50 16.86
N PHE A 117 10.38 3.23 16.01
CA PHE A 117 11.08 1.93 15.96
C PHE A 117 11.95 1.69 17.20
N ASP A 118 12.67 2.72 17.68
CA ASP A 118 13.52 2.63 18.88
C ASP A 118 12.72 2.39 20.16
N SER A 119 11.49 2.90 20.20
CA SER A 119 10.53 2.66 21.30
C SER A 119 9.93 1.25 21.27
N ASN A 120 10.29 0.43 20.27
CA ASN A 120 9.80 -0.93 20.05
C ASN A 120 8.26 -1.04 20.09
N MET A 121 7.58 -0.08 19.45
CA MET A 121 6.12 -0.08 19.38
C MET A 121 5.63 -1.28 18.56
N SER A 122 4.66 -2.04 19.08
CA SER A 122 4.10 -3.23 18.39
C SER A 122 3.35 -2.89 17.10
N ASN A 123 2.94 -1.64 16.93
CA ASN A 123 2.05 -1.19 15.86
C ASN A 123 2.79 -0.55 14.69
N ILE A 124 4.11 -0.74 14.64
CA ILE A 124 4.94 -0.35 13.51
C ILE A 124 5.92 -1.47 13.15
N ARG A 125 6.04 -1.74 11.86
CA ARG A 125 7.01 -2.67 11.29
C ARG A 125 7.59 -2.08 10.01
N ALA A 126 8.82 -2.42 9.70
CA ALA A 126 9.38 -2.18 8.39
C ALA A 126 9.20 -3.44 7.53
N ILE A 127 9.18 -3.27 6.21
CA ILE A 127 9.07 -4.38 5.28
C ILE A 127 10.10 -4.27 4.17
N THR A 128 10.70 -5.41 3.82
CA THR A 128 11.58 -5.51 2.66
C THR A 128 10.83 -5.78 1.37
N SER A 129 11.45 -5.50 0.22
CA SER A 129 10.91 -5.90 -1.09
C SER A 129 10.63 -7.40 -1.21
N LYS A 130 11.35 -8.24 -0.43
CA LYS A 130 11.15 -9.70 -0.32
C LYS A 130 10.06 -10.10 0.68
N GLY A 131 9.29 -9.16 1.23
CA GLY A 131 8.21 -9.41 2.17
C GLY A 131 8.65 -9.79 3.58
N SER A 132 9.91 -9.54 3.96
CA SER A 132 10.36 -9.79 5.35
C SER A 132 10.00 -8.61 6.23
N LEU A 133 9.32 -8.88 7.35
CA LEU A 133 9.02 -7.88 8.37
C LEU A 133 10.23 -7.66 9.28
N LEU A 134 10.47 -6.41 9.62
CA LEU A 134 11.60 -5.96 10.44
C LEU A 134 11.12 -5.07 11.58
N ASP A 135 11.81 -5.16 12.70
CA ASP A 135 11.54 -4.36 13.90
C ASP A 135 12.38 -3.08 13.93
N ARG A 136 13.15 -2.80 12.86
CA ARG A 136 14.07 -1.67 12.72
C ARG A 136 14.18 -1.20 11.27
N ILE A 137 14.62 0.04 11.08
CA ILE A 137 14.80 0.70 9.77
C ILE A 137 16.25 1.07 9.43
N ASP A 138 17.23 0.77 10.28
CA ASP A 138 18.65 1.15 10.08
C ASP A 138 19.37 0.31 9.00
N TYR A 139 18.61 -0.38 8.14
CA TYR A 139 19.15 -1.27 7.13
C TYR A 139 19.62 -0.45 5.92
N LYS A 140 20.95 -0.46 5.68
CA LYS A 140 21.56 0.43 4.69
C LYS A 140 21.27 0.02 3.24
N GLU A 141 21.16 -1.27 2.94
CA GLU A 141 20.93 -1.75 1.57
C GLU A 141 20.16 -3.07 1.56
N GLU A 142 19.11 -3.16 0.74
CA GLU A 142 18.54 -4.45 0.37
C GLU A 142 19.29 -5.01 -0.84
N SER A 143 19.75 -6.27 -0.77
CA SER A 143 20.31 -6.94 -1.95
C SER A 143 19.18 -7.26 -2.94
N TYR A 144 18.99 -6.38 -3.92
CA TYR A 144 18.13 -6.55 -5.08
C TYR A 144 18.73 -7.57 -6.05
N ASN A 145 18.85 -8.83 -5.61
CA ASN A 145 19.39 -9.89 -6.46
C ASN A 145 18.42 -10.14 -7.63
N ASN A 146 18.86 -9.84 -8.86
CA ASN A 146 18.20 -10.16 -10.12
C ASN A 146 16.90 -9.40 -10.47
N LEU A 147 16.60 -8.33 -9.76
CA LEU A 147 15.60 -7.36 -10.21
C LEU A 147 16.38 -6.19 -10.81
N ASP A 148 16.31 -6.00 -12.13
CA ASP A 148 16.58 -4.68 -12.70
C ASP A 148 15.77 -3.69 -11.86
N PRO A 149 16.33 -2.57 -11.35
CA PRO A 149 15.63 -1.61 -10.51
C PRO A 149 14.53 -0.91 -11.33
N THR A 150 13.47 -1.66 -11.55
CA THR A 150 12.16 -1.23 -11.97
C THR A 150 11.64 -0.43 -10.77
N ASN A 151 11.52 0.88 -10.97
CA ASN A 151 10.92 1.91 -10.12
C ASN A 151 10.62 1.57 -8.64
N ASN A 152 10.91 2.49 -7.72
CA ASN A 152 10.60 2.37 -6.29
C ASN A 152 9.16 1.92 -5.99
N ASP A 153 8.18 2.30 -6.83
CA ASP A 153 6.80 1.79 -6.78
C ASP A 153 6.71 0.26 -6.86
N ASP A 154 7.49 -0.36 -7.74
CA ASP A 154 7.52 -1.81 -7.91
C ASP A 154 8.14 -2.48 -6.69
N LEU A 155 9.14 -1.87 -6.05
CA LEU A 155 9.71 -2.36 -4.79
C LEU A 155 8.70 -2.32 -3.63
N ILE A 156 7.89 -1.26 -3.54
CA ILE A 156 6.77 -1.18 -2.58
C ILE A 156 5.77 -2.30 -2.85
N LEU A 157 5.40 -2.49 -4.12
CA LEU A 157 4.44 -3.50 -4.53
C LEU A 157 4.94 -4.92 -4.28
N TYR A 158 6.21 -5.23 -4.59
CA TYR A 158 6.80 -6.53 -4.28
C TYR A 158 6.82 -6.80 -2.79
N GLY A 159 7.09 -5.79 -1.96
CA GLY A 159 6.93 -5.92 -0.51
C GLY A 159 5.52 -6.38 -0.13
N CYS A 160 4.48 -5.78 -0.73
CA CYS A 160 3.09 -6.17 -0.50
C CYS A 160 2.79 -7.60 -0.96
N ILE A 161 3.16 -7.95 -2.20
CA ILE A 161 2.91 -9.28 -2.80
C ILE A 161 3.59 -10.38 -1.97
N ASN A 162 4.87 -10.20 -1.69
CA ASN A 162 5.66 -11.20 -0.97
C ASN A 162 5.22 -11.34 0.49
N LEU A 163 4.66 -10.29 1.11
CA LEU A 163 4.04 -10.39 2.43
C LEU A 163 2.78 -11.24 2.40
N VAL A 164 1.89 -11.00 1.43
CA VAL A 164 0.67 -11.80 1.22
C VAL A 164 1.02 -13.27 1.01
N GLU A 165 2.05 -13.55 0.22
CA GLU A 165 2.48 -14.93 -0.04
C GLU A 165 3.07 -15.59 1.21
N LYS A 166 3.95 -14.90 1.95
CA LYS A 166 4.56 -15.45 3.16
C LYS A 166 3.53 -15.77 4.25
N ASP A 167 2.53 -14.90 4.44
CA ASP A 167 1.50 -15.14 5.45
C ASP A 167 0.68 -16.39 5.12
N ARG A 168 0.35 -16.60 3.84
CA ARG A 168 -0.31 -17.83 3.34
C ARG A 168 0.48 -19.10 3.63
N HIS A 169 1.80 -19.06 3.45
CA HIS A 169 2.66 -20.24 3.68
C HIS A 169 2.95 -20.50 5.16
N THR A 170 3.02 -19.46 5.97
CA THR A 170 3.42 -19.58 7.39
C THR A 170 2.25 -20.01 8.26
N ASN A 171 1.04 -19.50 7.99
CA ASN A 171 -0.07 -19.72 8.90
C ASN A 171 -0.73 -21.08 8.75
N ASN A 172 -0.61 -21.80 7.61
CA ASN A 172 -1.26 -23.10 7.34
C ASN A 172 -2.77 -23.18 7.69
N GLU A 173 -3.36 -22.08 8.15
CA GLU A 173 -4.76 -21.77 8.18
C GLU A 173 -5.12 -21.61 6.72
N GLN A 174 -5.40 -22.75 6.11
CA GLN A 174 -6.34 -22.81 5.02
C GLN A 174 -7.59 -22.14 5.59
N ILE A 175 -7.70 -20.82 5.38
CA ILE A 175 -8.90 -20.05 5.70
C ILE A 175 -9.99 -20.75 4.93
N ASP A 176 -10.70 -21.62 5.64
CA ASP A 176 -11.66 -22.54 5.06
C ASP A 176 -12.72 -21.68 4.37
N ASP A 177 -13.06 -22.02 3.13
CA ASP A 177 -14.15 -21.40 2.39
C ASP A 177 -15.42 -21.32 3.24
N LYS A 178 -15.64 -22.28 4.15
CA LYS A 178 -16.71 -22.28 5.15
C LYS A 178 -16.63 -21.12 6.14
N TRP A 179 -15.45 -20.81 6.70
CA TRP A 179 -15.27 -19.66 7.58
C TRP A 179 -15.58 -18.37 6.81
N MET A 180 -15.12 -18.29 5.56
CA MET A 180 -15.35 -17.13 4.70
C MET A 180 -16.82 -16.93 4.36
N HIS A 181 -17.51 -18.01 3.98
CA HIS A 181 -18.94 -18.01 3.74
C HIS A 181 -19.74 -17.60 4.98
N THR A 182 -19.30 -17.99 6.17
CA THR A 182 -19.94 -17.61 7.44
C THR A 182 -19.77 -16.11 7.69
N LEU A 183 -18.54 -15.60 7.60
CA LEU A 183 -18.24 -14.19 7.78
C LEU A 183 -19.05 -13.30 6.82
N LEU A 184 -19.18 -13.70 5.56
CA LEU A 184 -19.93 -12.95 4.55
C LEU A 184 -21.45 -12.99 4.77
N LYS A 185 -21.99 -14.11 5.24
CA LYS A 185 -23.40 -14.19 5.64
C LYS A 185 -23.68 -13.26 6.82
N ASP A 186 -22.80 -13.23 7.82
CA ASP A 186 -22.93 -12.35 8.98
C ASP A 186 -22.82 -10.87 8.59
N ALA A 187 -22.01 -10.56 7.57
CA ALA A 187 -21.93 -9.22 6.97
C ALA A 187 -23.16 -8.83 6.12
N GLY A 188 -24.16 -9.72 5.99
CA GLY A 188 -25.40 -9.48 5.26
C GLY A 188 -25.28 -9.63 3.74
N GLU A 189 -24.18 -10.21 3.24
CA GLU A 189 -24.00 -10.43 1.80
C GLU A 189 -24.98 -11.51 1.32
N GLN A 190 -25.95 -11.10 0.51
CA GLN A 190 -26.93 -12.00 -0.09
C GLN A 190 -26.50 -12.34 -1.52
N HIS A 191 -26.74 -13.59 -1.96
CA HIS A 191 -26.32 -14.15 -3.26
C HIS A 191 -24.86 -14.62 -3.37
N LEU A 192 -24.32 -15.24 -2.33
CA LEU A 192 -23.09 -16.04 -2.46
C LEU A 192 -23.41 -17.32 -3.23
N THR A 193 -22.63 -17.63 -4.26
CA THR A 193 -22.77 -18.89 -5.02
C THR A 193 -21.60 -19.80 -4.74
N ASN A 194 -21.75 -21.11 -4.97
CA ASN A 194 -20.63 -22.07 -4.90
C ASN A 194 -19.59 -21.85 -6.03
N GLN A 195 -19.82 -20.89 -6.93
CA GLN A 195 -18.91 -20.51 -8.00
C GLN A 195 -18.12 -19.23 -7.64
N ASP A 196 -18.37 -18.60 -6.50
CA ASP A 196 -17.61 -17.42 -6.06
C ASP A 196 -16.23 -17.88 -5.55
N GLU A 197 -15.16 -17.22 -5.99
CA GLU A 197 -13.80 -17.47 -5.50
C GLU A 197 -13.46 -16.41 -4.45
N PHE A 198 -13.15 -16.82 -3.22
CA PHE A 198 -12.81 -15.88 -2.15
C PHE A 198 -11.31 -15.73 -2.00
N ILE A 199 -10.88 -14.47 -1.96
CA ILE A 199 -9.47 -14.12 -1.80
C ILE A 199 -9.31 -13.35 -0.50
N TYR A 200 -8.80 -14.03 0.53
CA TYR A 200 -8.42 -13.38 1.78
C TYR A 200 -7.18 -12.52 1.62
N ARG A 201 -7.21 -11.32 2.22
CA ARG A 201 -6.08 -10.41 2.33
C ARG A 201 -6.07 -9.71 3.68
N ASP A 202 -4.97 -9.80 4.39
CA ASP A 202 -4.68 -9.01 5.59
C ASP A 202 -3.69 -7.86 5.32
N VAL A 203 -3.23 -7.75 4.09
CA VAL A 203 -2.37 -6.68 3.59
C VAL A 203 -3.21 -5.67 2.80
N ILE A 204 -2.99 -4.38 3.04
CA ILE A 204 -3.56 -3.30 2.23
C ILE A 204 -2.50 -2.24 1.94
N LEU A 205 -2.42 -1.83 0.66
CA LEU A 205 -1.61 -0.70 0.23
C LEU A 205 -2.40 0.60 0.34
N ILE A 206 -1.77 1.62 0.90
CA ILE A 206 -2.28 2.97 0.99
C ILE A 206 -1.45 3.88 0.09
N THR A 207 -2.11 4.39 -0.95
CA THR A 207 -1.51 5.32 -1.90
C THR A 207 -2.59 6.17 -2.56
N ASP A 208 -2.25 7.43 -2.85
CA ASP A 208 -3.06 8.30 -3.71
C ASP A 208 -2.59 8.28 -5.17
N ASP A 209 -1.46 7.62 -5.48
CA ASP A 209 -0.93 7.46 -6.83
C ASP A 209 -1.80 6.50 -7.66
N MET A 210 -2.13 6.91 -8.89
CA MET A 210 -3.01 6.13 -9.76
C MET A 210 -2.29 4.93 -10.39
N ASN A 211 -1.03 5.07 -10.76
CA ASN A 211 -0.25 4.03 -11.42
C ASN A 211 0.03 2.89 -10.44
N LEU A 212 0.51 3.21 -9.24
CA LEU A 212 0.71 2.22 -8.19
C LEU A 212 -0.61 1.54 -7.80
N ARG A 213 -1.73 2.28 -7.78
CA ARG A 213 -3.05 1.68 -7.54
C ARG A 213 -3.46 0.69 -8.63
N ILE A 214 -3.25 1.03 -9.90
CA ILE A 214 -3.57 0.13 -11.03
C ILE A 214 -2.70 -1.13 -10.97
N LYS A 215 -1.39 -0.96 -10.74
CA LYS A 215 -0.46 -2.08 -10.56
C LYS A 215 -0.91 -2.99 -9.42
N SER A 216 -1.19 -2.43 -8.24
CA SER A 216 -1.66 -3.16 -7.06
C SER A 216 -2.89 -4.03 -7.34
N LEU A 217 -3.87 -3.48 -8.06
CA LEU A 217 -5.07 -4.24 -8.44
C LEU A 217 -4.75 -5.39 -9.40
N GLY A 218 -3.78 -5.21 -10.31
CA GLY A 218 -3.33 -6.26 -11.22
C GLY A 218 -2.63 -7.45 -10.53
N TYR A 219 -2.15 -7.27 -9.30
CA TYR A 219 -1.50 -8.30 -8.48
C TYR A 219 -2.37 -8.78 -7.31
N ASP A 220 -3.67 -8.51 -7.35
CA ASP A 220 -4.60 -8.89 -6.28
C ASP A 220 -4.18 -8.34 -4.90
N VAL A 221 -3.53 -7.18 -4.86
CA VAL A 221 -3.18 -6.47 -3.61
C VAL A 221 -4.24 -5.39 -3.36
N PRO A 222 -5.00 -5.47 -2.25
CA PRO A 222 -5.99 -4.46 -1.90
C PRO A 222 -5.35 -3.08 -1.75
N VAL A 223 -6.03 -2.06 -2.26
CA VAL A 223 -5.50 -0.70 -2.27
C VAL A 223 -6.57 0.34 -2.01
N LYS A 224 -6.25 1.36 -1.20
CA LYS A 224 -7.12 2.51 -0.92
C LYS A 224 -6.34 3.82 -0.86
N LYS A 225 -7.04 4.90 -1.17
CA LYS A 225 -6.59 6.27 -0.88
C LYS A 225 -6.54 6.49 0.64
N PHE A 226 -5.59 7.26 1.13
CA PHE A 226 -5.43 7.44 2.58
C PHE A 226 -6.67 8.04 3.24
N LYS A 227 -7.27 9.07 2.64
CA LYS A 227 -8.50 9.69 3.15
C LYS A 227 -9.65 8.70 3.28
N GLN A 228 -9.77 7.76 2.34
CA GLN A 228 -10.81 6.72 2.36
C GLN A 228 -10.55 5.70 3.47
N PHE A 229 -9.30 5.22 3.57
CA PHE A 229 -8.89 4.30 4.62
C PHE A 229 -9.12 4.90 6.01
N ARG A 230 -8.68 6.14 6.23
CA ARG A 230 -8.88 6.85 7.49
C ARG A 230 -10.35 7.01 7.87
N LYS A 231 -11.22 7.35 6.90
CA LYS A 231 -12.65 7.44 7.16
C LYS A 231 -13.21 6.11 7.67
N TRP A 232 -12.82 5.01 7.05
CA TRP A 232 -13.23 3.66 7.45
C TRP A 232 -12.62 3.25 8.79
N ALA A 233 -11.33 3.45 9.01
CA ALA A 233 -10.64 3.12 10.25
C ALA A 233 -11.30 3.83 11.45
N ASN A 234 -11.64 5.11 11.30
CA ASN A 234 -12.33 5.88 12.33
C ASN A 234 -13.73 5.32 12.66
N THR A 235 -14.45 4.70 11.70
CA THR A 235 -15.75 4.10 12.03
C THR A 235 -15.61 2.93 12.99
N LEU A 236 -14.51 2.16 12.91
CA LEU A 236 -14.25 1.06 13.84
C LEU A 236 -14.04 1.56 15.28
N GLU A 237 -13.47 2.75 15.44
CA GLU A 237 -13.30 3.38 16.76
C GLU A 237 -14.66 3.80 17.38
N HIS A 238 -15.57 4.31 16.56
CA HIS A 238 -16.88 4.81 17.04
C HIS A 238 -17.84 3.70 17.42
N HIS A 239 -17.82 2.55 16.72
CA HIS A 239 -18.71 1.42 17.00
C HIS A 239 -18.34 0.63 18.28
N ARG A 240 -17.27 1.04 18.99
CA ARG A 240 -16.80 0.38 20.21
C ARG A 240 -16.92 1.23 21.48
N GLN A 241 -17.44 2.45 21.37
CA GLN A 241 -17.91 3.18 22.54
C GLN A 241 -19.25 2.55 22.94
N PRO A 242 -19.40 1.93 24.12
CA PRO A 242 -20.70 1.46 24.55
C PRO A 242 -21.65 2.65 24.62
N SER A 243 -22.83 2.51 24.04
CA SER A 243 -23.94 3.44 24.24
C SER A 243 -24.08 3.66 25.74
N THR A 244 -23.78 4.89 26.18
CA THR A 244 -23.92 5.28 27.59
C THR A 244 -25.37 5.46 27.94
#